data_AF-G2RGK7-F1
#
_entry.id   AF-G2RGK7-F1
#
_cell.length_a   1.000
_cell.length_b   1.000
_cell.length_c   1.000
_cell.angle_alpha   90.00
_cell.angle_beta   90.00
_cell.angle_gamma   90.00
#
_symmetry.space_group_name_H-M   'P 1'
#
loop_
_entity.id
_entity.type
_entity.pdbx_description
1 polymer ?
#
loop_
_entity_poly.entity_id
_entity_poly.type
_entity_poly.pdbx_seq_one_letter_code
_entity_poly.pdbx_strand_id
1 'polypeptide(L)'
;MASATNDPSIYKGPVGPLRHRCPQCTATGPKLLRCSGCRAVRYCGRDHQVAHRTMHKSACTKIRKARAKVAEEDHRIRNATPDFMTPANAFETDVGHFWGLVHTRDYMRARFDLAEQLLQLGTFDGVTEALEHMRDMLRLCRGDNLGLRNIVPAIMLRLDLDQECYDFVKWWATCDPDGHYDWGDTTLPYLNIRGADVLEDPGFLLGKYAALNHVIAVLLLKLKLLVDIRSLKITRKILARRRLPLELWKQIELEAIRSPLSAKLQKESPESLLKLEAKLLNHIRQLGTTLVKVNQHFMFHLFDPDEALSAKPMAFSFGSWEEMALAMQNSYAAWWETEGVLDLLKDARACAARDSENEIEGMMESETFRSGAGSRRTAEQLLADVSVNRIWGYLDYAVENASYLGPWSERPSERHTRENRESWERAAREEAELEASLDEEEWSDSE
;
A
#
# COMPACT_ATOMS: atom_id res chain seq x y z
N MET A 1 -11.17 3.50 26.70
CA MET A 1 -9.89 3.53 27.41
C MET A 1 -8.92 4.38 26.61
N ALA A 2 -8.62 5.58 27.08
CA ALA A 2 -7.65 6.48 26.44
C ALA A 2 -6.22 6.07 26.84
N SER A 3 -5.38 5.72 25.86
CA SER A 3 -3.94 5.60 26.06
C SER A 3 -3.21 5.74 24.72
N ALA A 4 -2.28 6.71 24.68
CA ALA A 4 -1.30 7.05 23.64
C ALA A 4 -1.86 7.50 22.28
N THR A 5 -1.46 8.69 21.83
CA THR A 5 -1.39 9.04 20.41
C THR A 5 -0.71 7.88 19.68
N ASN A 6 -1.25 7.45 18.53
CA ASN A 6 -0.52 6.50 17.69
C ASN A 6 0.70 7.28 17.17
N ASP A 7 1.89 6.88 17.62
CA ASP A 7 3.14 7.48 17.16
C ASP A 7 3.35 7.08 15.69
N PRO A 8 3.35 8.01 14.72
CA PRO A 8 3.51 7.68 13.30
C PRO A 8 4.80 6.93 12.98
N SER A 9 5.82 7.04 13.85
CA SER A 9 7.09 6.34 13.65
C SER A 9 6.96 4.81 13.69
N ILE A 10 5.92 4.26 14.31
CA ILE A 10 5.69 2.79 14.36
C ILE A 10 5.43 2.18 12.99
N TYR A 11 4.97 2.99 12.02
CA TYR A 11 4.71 2.54 10.65
C TYR A 11 5.94 2.69 9.74
N LYS A 12 6.99 3.39 10.21
CA LYS A 12 8.22 3.70 9.46
C LYS A 12 9.37 2.80 9.90
N GLY A 13 9.18 1.48 9.77
CA GLY A 13 10.18 0.45 10.10
C GLY A 13 11.37 0.41 9.12
N PRO A 14 12.27 -0.59 9.21
CA PRO A 14 13.31 -0.78 8.21
C PRO A 14 12.70 -1.02 6.83
N VAL A 15 13.18 -0.29 5.82
CA VAL A 15 12.77 -0.48 4.42
C VAL A 15 13.28 -1.83 3.90
N GLY A 16 12.50 -2.46 3.02
CA GLY A 16 12.80 -3.75 2.42
C GLY A 16 12.12 -4.92 3.15
N PRO A 17 12.57 -6.16 2.90
CA PRO A 17 11.93 -7.34 3.48
C PRO A 17 11.98 -7.39 5.00
N LEU A 18 10.80 -7.70 5.56
CA LEU A 18 10.71 -8.21 6.91
C LEU A 18 11.55 -9.48 6.99
N ARG A 19 12.50 -9.46 7.91
CA ARG A 19 13.39 -10.58 8.19
C ARG A 19 13.52 -10.70 9.71
N HIS A 20 13.94 -11.87 10.18
CA HIS A 20 14.42 -11.99 11.54
C HIS A 20 15.65 -11.08 11.72
N ARG A 21 15.57 -10.08 12.59
CA ARG A 21 16.64 -9.09 12.82
C ARG A 21 16.83 -8.83 14.32
N CYS A 22 18.05 -8.50 14.71
CA CYS A 22 18.34 -7.99 16.04
C CYS A 22 18.16 -6.46 16.06
N PRO A 23 17.35 -5.86 16.95
CA PRO A 23 17.13 -4.40 17.01
C PRO A 23 18.34 -3.55 17.43
N GLN A 24 19.52 -4.15 17.61
CA GLN A 24 20.72 -3.49 18.17
C GLN A 24 21.94 -3.61 17.26
N CYS A 25 21.86 -4.39 16.18
CA CYS A 25 22.96 -4.60 15.24
C CYS A 25 22.44 -5.05 13.88
N THR A 26 23.33 -5.28 12.91
CA THR A 26 22.97 -5.71 11.55
C THR A 26 22.67 -7.21 11.42
N ALA A 27 22.82 -7.99 12.49
CA ALA A 27 22.61 -9.43 12.44
C ALA A 27 21.17 -9.80 12.09
N THR A 28 21.03 -10.74 11.16
CA THR A 28 19.75 -11.26 10.69
C THR A 28 19.74 -12.78 10.70
N GLY A 29 18.55 -13.39 10.72
CA GLY A 29 18.38 -14.82 10.54
C GLY A 29 17.65 -15.54 11.69
N PRO A 30 17.19 -16.78 11.44
CA PRO A 30 16.33 -17.52 12.36
C PRO A 30 17.06 -18.04 13.61
N LYS A 31 18.40 -18.05 13.60
CA LYS A 31 19.22 -18.51 14.73
C LYS A 31 19.24 -17.53 15.91
N LEU A 32 18.70 -16.32 15.73
CA LEU A 32 18.59 -15.32 16.78
C LEU A 32 17.62 -15.77 17.88
N LEU A 33 17.97 -15.49 19.13
CA LEU A 33 17.23 -15.86 20.33
C LEU A 33 15.94 -15.03 20.44
N ARG A 34 14.80 -15.69 20.62
CA ARG A 34 13.51 -15.00 20.83
C ARG A 34 13.40 -14.48 22.26
N CYS A 35 12.79 -13.30 22.41
CA CYS A 35 12.36 -12.78 23.69
C CYS A 35 11.39 -13.78 24.36
N SER A 36 11.73 -14.30 25.54
CA SER A 36 10.87 -15.25 26.26
C SER A 36 9.52 -14.66 26.69
N GLY A 37 9.45 -13.33 26.86
CA GLY A 37 8.24 -12.64 27.27
C GLY A 37 7.21 -12.46 26.15
N CYS A 38 7.56 -11.71 25.10
CA CYS A 38 6.63 -11.40 24.01
C CYS A 38 6.65 -12.41 22.86
N ARG A 39 7.76 -13.16 22.72
CA ARG A 39 8.07 -14.08 21.61
C ARG A 39 8.12 -13.46 20.21
N ALA A 40 7.95 -12.15 20.08
CA ALA A 40 7.90 -11.46 18.79
C ALA A 40 9.20 -10.70 18.41
N VAL A 41 10.17 -10.57 19.32
CA VAL A 41 11.48 -9.93 19.03
C VAL A 41 12.60 -10.92 19.17
N ARG A 42 13.64 -10.79 18.33
CA ARG A 42 14.84 -11.62 18.35
C ARG A 42 16.11 -10.83 18.65
N TYR A 43 17.11 -11.50 19.23
CA TYR A 43 18.38 -10.92 19.65
C TYR A 43 19.55 -11.87 19.37
N CYS A 44 20.75 -11.33 19.17
CA CYS A 44 21.98 -12.13 19.06
C CYS A 44 22.34 -12.84 20.37
N GLY A 45 22.02 -12.20 21.50
CA GLY A 45 22.43 -12.63 22.82
C GLY A 45 21.78 -11.80 23.91
N ARG A 46 22.11 -12.12 25.16
CA ARG A 46 21.55 -11.45 26.35
C ARG A 46 21.92 -9.97 26.42
N ASP A 47 23.11 -9.60 25.95
CA ASP A 47 23.60 -8.21 26.03
C ASP A 47 22.73 -7.27 25.18
N HIS A 48 22.45 -7.63 23.93
CA HIS A 48 21.55 -6.87 23.06
C HIS A 48 20.11 -6.84 23.59
N GLN A 49 19.65 -7.92 24.25
CA GLN A 49 18.34 -7.94 24.88
C GLN A 49 18.26 -6.96 26.08
N VAL A 50 19.32 -6.87 26.88
CA VAL A 50 19.40 -5.94 28.01
C VAL A 50 19.46 -4.50 27.51
N ALA A 51 20.28 -4.21 26.48
CA ALA A 51 20.39 -2.89 25.86
C ALA A 51 19.04 -2.41 25.29
N HIS A 52 18.31 -3.27 24.56
CA HIS A 52 17.01 -2.92 23.99
C HIS A 52 15.86 -2.89 25.01
N ARG A 53 16.09 -3.33 26.25
CA ARG A 53 15.01 -3.53 27.24
C ARG A 53 14.22 -2.26 27.52
N THR A 54 14.88 -1.10 27.61
CA THR A 54 14.21 0.18 27.93
C THR A 54 13.18 0.57 26.88
N MET A 55 13.52 0.42 25.59
CA MET A 55 12.63 0.67 24.46
C MET A 55 11.55 -0.42 24.32
N HIS A 56 11.91 -1.69 24.56
CA HIS A 56 11.03 -2.82 24.32
C HIS A 56 10.04 -3.15 25.46
N LYS A 57 10.36 -2.82 26.71
CA LYS A 57 9.64 -3.30 27.90
C LYS A 57 8.13 -3.02 27.87
N SER A 58 7.73 -1.85 27.39
CA SER A 58 6.32 -1.46 27.28
C SER A 58 5.57 -2.37 26.32
N ALA A 59 6.03 -2.45 25.06
CA ALA A 59 5.47 -3.34 24.04
C ALA A 59 5.48 -4.81 24.48
N CYS A 60 6.59 -5.28 25.08
CA CYS A 60 6.70 -6.64 25.59
C CYS A 60 5.62 -6.96 26.64
N THR A 61 5.34 -6.02 27.53
CA THR A 61 4.34 -6.19 28.59
C THR A 61 2.93 -6.21 28.02
N LYS A 62 2.62 -5.32 27.07
CA LYS A 62 1.32 -5.28 26.38
C LYS A 62 1.03 -6.59 25.66
N ILE A 63 1.97 -7.08 24.85
CA ILE A 63 1.83 -8.37 24.13
C ILE A 63 1.63 -9.52 25.12
N ARG A 64 2.42 -9.59 26.20
CA ARG A 64 2.26 -10.66 27.21
C ARG A 64 0.87 -10.64 27.87
N LYS A 65 0.35 -9.45 28.20
CA LYS A 65 -1.00 -9.30 28.77
C LYS A 65 -2.08 -9.69 27.75
N ALA A 66 -1.95 -9.24 26.50
CA ALA A 66 -2.89 -9.60 25.44
C ALA A 66 -2.93 -11.12 25.20
N ARG A 67 -1.78 -11.79 25.20
CA ARG A 67 -1.70 -13.26 25.13
C ARG A 67 -2.40 -13.95 26.29
N ALA A 68 -2.18 -13.48 27.51
CA ALA A 68 -2.85 -14.03 28.70
C ALA A 68 -4.37 -13.88 28.58
N LYS A 69 -4.86 -12.72 28.13
CA LYS A 69 -6.29 -12.50 27.87
C LYS A 69 -6.83 -13.45 26.81
N VAL A 70 -6.14 -13.62 25.68
CA VAL A 70 -6.56 -14.58 24.65
C VAL A 70 -6.65 -16.01 25.20
N ALA A 71 -5.68 -16.44 25.99
CA ALA A 71 -5.69 -17.78 26.60
C ALA A 71 -6.81 -17.95 27.63
N GLU A 72 -7.11 -16.90 28.39
CA GLU A 72 -8.23 -16.89 29.35
C GLU A 72 -9.58 -17.00 28.62
N GLU A 73 -9.81 -16.19 27.59
CA GLU A 73 -11.04 -16.26 26.79
C GLU A 73 -11.17 -17.59 26.02
N ASP A 74 -10.07 -18.13 25.48
CA ASP A 74 -10.04 -19.47 24.86
C ASP A 74 -10.51 -20.54 25.86
N HIS A 75 -9.97 -20.51 27.09
CA HIS A 75 -10.35 -21.45 28.14
C HIS A 75 -11.83 -21.32 28.51
N ARG A 76 -12.35 -20.09 28.64
CA ARG A 76 -13.76 -19.85 28.94
C ARG A 76 -14.69 -20.41 27.87
N ILE A 77 -14.35 -20.25 26.59
CA ILE A 77 -15.17 -20.76 25.48
C ILE A 77 -15.15 -22.29 25.42
N ARG A 78 -13.98 -22.93 25.64
CA ARG A 78 -13.86 -24.40 25.62
C ARG A 78 -14.57 -25.11 26.78
N ASN A 79 -14.72 -24.41 27.90
CA ASN A 79 -15.27 -24.95 29.14
C ASN A 79 -16.52 -24.18 29.58
N ALA A 80 -17.27 -23.65 28.60
CA ALA A 80 -18.47 -22.89 28.89
C ALA A 80 -19.53 -23.84 29.50
N THR A 81 -20.23 -23.35 30.53
CA THR A 81 -21.40 -24.08 31.04
C THR A 81 -22.54 -23.89 30.05
N PRO A 82 -23.07 -24.97 29.42
CA PRO A 82 -24.08 -24.81 28.39
C PRO A 82 -25.38 -24.25 28.95
N ASP A 83 -25.98 -23.32 28.23
CA ASP A 83 -27.33 -22.82 28.47
C ASP A 83 -28.06 -22.58 27.14
N PHE A 84 -29.26 -21.98 27.18
CA PHE A 84 -30.05 -21.73 25.97
C PHE A 84 -29.34 -20.81 24.95
N MET A 85 -28.39 -19.98 25.38
CA MET A 85 -27.68 -19.00 24.55
C MET A 85 -26.19 -19.35 24.34
N THR A 86 -25.68 -20.36 25.05
CA THR A 86 -24.25 -20.67 25.16
C THR A 86 -24.01 -22.17 24.93
N PRO A 87 -23.31 -22.57 23.85
CA PRO A 87 -22.90 -23.95 23.64
C PRO A 87 -21.77 -24.36 24.60
N ALA A 88 -21.55 -25.67 24.77
CA ALA A 88 -20.47 -26.19 25.62
C ALA A 88 -19.06 -25.81 25.14
N ASN A 89 -18.86 -25.85 23.82
CA ASN A 89 -17.60 -25.50 23.16
C ASN A 89 -17.89 -24.91 21.77
N ALA A 90 -18.01 -23.59 21.69
CA ALA A 90 -18.35 -22.90 20.44
C ALA A 90 -17.33 -23.13 19.32
N PHE A 91 -16.09 -23.54 19.62
CA PHE A 91 -15.07 -23.80 18.59
C PHE A 91 -15.39 -25.02 17.72
N GLU A 92 -16.21 -25.94 18.22
CA GLU A 92 -16.57 -27.18 17.52
C GLU A 92 -17.96 -27.10 16.89
N THR A 93 -18.89 -26.38 17.53
CA THR A 93 -20.29 -26.37 17.15
C THR A 93 -20.73 -25.14 16.35
N ASP A 94 -20.00 -24.02 16.44
CA ASP A 94 -20.49 -22.70 15.99
C ASP A 94 -19.47 -21.93 15.12
N VAL A 95 -18.53 -22.63 14.48
CA VAL A 95 -17.67 -22.03 13.44
C VAL A 95 -18.55 -21.51 12.30
N GLY A 96 -18.31 -20.28 11.85
CA GLY A 96 -19.16 -19.57 10.89
C GLY A 96 -20.16 -18.63 11.57
N HIS A 97 -20.68 -19.01 12.74
CA HIS A 97 -21.66 -18.24 13.52
C HIS A 97 -21.05 -17.58 14.77
N PHE A 98 -19.73 -17.64 14.90
CA PHE A 98 -19.02 -17.27 16.12
C PHE A 98 -19.32 -15.85 16.61
N TRP A 99 -19.55 -14.88 15.72
CA TRP A 99 -19.89 -13.50 16.13
C TRP A 99 -21.33 -13.33 16.66
N GLY A 100 -22.24 -14.22 16.28
CA GLY A 100 -23.63 -14.22 16.74
C GLY A 100 -23.73 -14.51 18.24
N LEU A 101 -22.82 -15.33 18.77
CA LEU A 101 -22.73 -15.68 20.18
C LEU A 101 -22.09 -14.52 20.96
N VAL A 102 -22.73 -14.04 22.02
CA VAL A 102 -22.23 -12.86 22.75
C VAL A 102 -20.92 -13.16 23.50
N HIS A 103 -20.82 -14.34 24.13
CA HIS A 103 -19.68 -14.72 24.98
C HIS A 103 -18.38 -14.95 24.19
N THR A 104 -18.45 -15.24 22.89
CA THR A 104 -17.28 -15.43 22.00
C THR A 104 -16.69 -14.11 21.47
N ARG A 105 -17.45 -13.01 21.54
CA ARG A 105 -16.99 -11.70 21.03
C ARG A 105 -15.77 -11.18 21.77
N ASP A 106 -15.68 -11.45 23.07
CA ASP A 106 -14.55 -11.01 23.89
C ASP A 106 -13.26 -11.74 23.53
N TYR A 107 -13.35 -13.01 23.13
CA TYR A 107 -12.22 -13.74 22.53
C TYR A 107 -11.79 -13.14 21.20
N MET A 108 -12.73 -12.85 20.30
CA MET A 108 -12.43 -12.25 18.99
C MET A 108 -11.75 -10.89 19.16
N ARG A 109 -12.26 -10.04 20.07
CA ARG A 109 -11.63 -8.76 20.42
C ARG A 109 -10.26 -8.93 21.06
N ALA A 110 -10.08 -9.89 21.98
CA ALA A 110 -8.79 -10.15 22.60
C ALA A 110 -7.74 -10.61 21.57
N ARG A 111 -8.13 -11.40 20.56
CA ARG A 111 -7.26 -11.79 19.46
C ARG A 111 -6.91 -10.62 18.55
N PHE A 112 -7.88 -9.77 18.25
CA PHE A 112 -7.65 -8.55 17.49
C PHE A 112 -6.68 -7.61 18.22
N ASP A 113 -6.92 -7.35 19.51
CA ASP A 113 -6.03 -6.56 20.38
C ASP A 113 -4.58 -7.11 20.34
N LEU A 114 -4.41 -8.45 20.43
CA LEU A 114 -3.09 -9.08 20.34
C LEU A 114 -2.45 -8.88 18.96
N ALA A 115 -3.21 -9.10 17.88
CA ALA A 115 -2.72 -8.92 16.51
C ALA A 115 -2.27 -7.48 16.25
N GLU A 116 -3.03 -6.47 16.70
CA GLU A 116 -2.63 -5.06 16.59
C GLU A 116 -1.32 -4.78 17.33
N GLN A 117 -1.17 -5.26 18.58
CA GLN A 117 0.06 -5.08 19.35
C GLN A 117 1.27 -5.75 18.68
N LEU A 118 1.07 -6.88 18.00
CA LEU A 118 2.11 -7.57 17.23
C LEU A 118 2.49 -6.81 15.95
N LEU A 119 1.51 -6.23 15.25
CA LEU A 119 1.75 -5.41 14.04
C LEU A 119 2.51 -4.12 14.35
N GLN A 120 2.17 -3.45 15.45
CA GLN A 120 2.86 -2.23 15.93
C GLN A 120 4.34 -2.48 16.26
N LEU A 121 4.73 -3.74 16.53
CA LEU A 121 6.13 -4.08 16.79
C LEU A 121 6.97 -4.10 15.50
N GLY A 122 6.36 -4.26 14.33
CA GLY A 122 7.05 -4.22 13.04
C GLY A 122 8.09 -5.32 12.82
N THR A 123 7.98 -6.45 13.53
CA THR A 123 8.93 -7.57 13.44
C THR A 123 8.37 -8.70 12.60
N PHE A 124 9.25 -9.46 11.93
CA PHE A 124 8.82 -10.61 11.14
C PHE A 124 7.97 -11.60 11.97
N ASP A 125 8.44 -12.04 13.14
CA ASP A 125 7.66 -12.97 13.99
C ASP A 125 6.29 -12.38 14.38
N GLY A 126 6.24 -11.08 14.75
CA GLY A 126 4.99 -10.43 15.14
C GLY A 126 4.00 -10.30 13.99
N VAL A 127 4.46 -9.86 12.82
CA VAL A 127 3.60 -9.70 11.63
C VAL A 127 3.10 -11.06 11.13
N THR A 128 3.93 -12.10 11.13
CA THR A 128 3.52 -13.48 10.81
C THR A 128 2.45 -13.97 11.77
N GLU A 129 2.66 -13.82 13.07
CA GLU A 129 1.70 -14.27 14.08
C GLU A 129 0.39 -13.47 14.06
N ALA A 130 0.44 -12.17 13.78
CA ALA A 130 -0.75 -11.35 13.59
C ALA A 130 -1.60 -11.87 12.41
N LEU A 131 -0.96 -12.25 11.30
CA LEU A 131 -1.65 -12.85 10.15
C LEU A 131 -2.33 -14.17 10.52
N GLU A 132 -1.68 -15.02 11.32
CA GLU A 132 -2.26 -16.27 11.81
C GLU A 132 -3.52 -16.01 12.65
N HIS A 133 -3.46 -15.05 13.57
CA HIS A 133 -4.63 -14.66 14.37
C HIS A 133 -5.77 -14.12 13.51
N MET A 134 -5.48 -13.26 12.53
CA MET A 134 -6.50 -12.71 11.64
C MET A 134 -7.14 -13.77 10.74
N ARG A 135 -6.35 -14.71 10.21
CA ARG A 135 -6.87 -15.83 9.41
C ARG A 135 -7.77 -16.74 10.23
N ASP A 136 -7.41 -17.05 11.47
CA ASP A 136 -8.25 -17.87 12.34
C ASP A 136 -9.54 -17.13 12.76
N MET A 137 -9.48 -15.83 13.02
CA MET A 137 -10.69 -15.02 13.25
C MET A 137 -11.61 -15.01 12.03
N LEU A 138 -11.07 -14.85 10.81
CA LEU A 138 -11.83 -14.93 9.56
C LEU A 138 -12.44 -16.33 9.34
N ARG A 139 -11.76 -17.41 9.76
CA ARG A 139 -12.32 -18.77 9.74
C ARG A 139 -13.50 -18.91 10.70
N LEU A 140 -13.39 -18.37 11.91
CA LEU A 140 -14.44 -18.42 12.94
C LEU A 140 -15.65 -17.56 12.53
N CYS A 141 -15.42 -16.42 11.89
CA CYS A 141 -16.44 -15.48 11.44
C CYS A 141 -16.18 -15.10 9.98
N ARG A 142 -16.72 -15.90 9.04
CA ARG A 142 -16.54 -15.66 7.61
C ARG A 142 -17.18 -14.35 7.14
N GLY A 143 -18.24 -13.89 7.82
CA GLY A 143 -18.90 -12.61 7.56
C GLY A 143 -18.06 -11.38 7.96
N ASP A 144 -16.91 -11.57 8.60
CA ASP A 144 -15.92 -10.54 8.93
C ASP A 144 -16.49 -9.30 9.64
N ASN A 145 -17.22 -9.51 10.74
CA ASN A 145 -17.82 -8.41 11.51
C ASN A 145 -16.80 -7.46 12.16
N LEU A 146 -15.51 -7.82 12.19
CA LEU A 146 -14.43 -6.97 12.67
C LEU A 146 -13.68 -6.22 11.55
N GLY A 147 -14.04 -6.45 10.28
CA GLY A 147 -13.44 -5.76 9.13
C GLY A 147 -11.98 -6.16 8.86
N LEU A 148 -11.57 -7.37 9.26
CA LEU A 148 -10.21 -7.89 9.10
C LEU A 148 -9.79 -8.01 7.63
N ARG A 149 -10.74 -8.21 6.70
CA ARG A 149 -10.47 -8.28 5.25
C ARG A 149 -9.84 -7.01 4.69
N ASN A 150 -9.97 -5.89 5.39
CA ASN A 150 -9.34 -4.62 5.02
C ASN A 150 -7.88 -4.50 5.49
N ILE A 151 -7.45 -5.34 6.44
CA ILE A 151 -6.12 -5.27 7.05
C ILE A 151 -5.21 -6.39 6.50
N VAL A 152 -5.77 -7.58 6.34
CA VAL A 152 -5.07 -8.80 5.93
C VAL A 152 -4.23 -8.64 4.65
N PRO A 153 -4.71 -8.02 3.55
CA PRO A 153 -3.92 -7.87 2.33
C PRO A 153 -2.60 -7.13 2.56
N ALA A 154 -2.61 -6.03 3.31
CA ALA A 154 -1.39 -5.27 3.60
C ALA A 154 -0.39 -6.10 4.41
N ILE A 155 -0.86 -6.90 5.38
CA ILE A 155 -0.01 -7.80 6.16
C ILE A 155 0.64 -8.88 5.27
N MET A 156 -0.13 -9.43 4.32
CA MET A 156 0.39 -10.40 3.35
C MET A 156 1.52 -9.79 2.50
N LEU A 157 1.35 -8.55 2.01
CA LEU A 157 2.39 -7.84 1.23
C LEU A 157 3.67 -7.58 2.03
N ARG A 158 3.55 -7.22 3.33
CA ARG A 158 4.70 -7.06 4.23
C ARG A 158 5.51 -8.35 4.42
N LEU A 159 4.84 -9.50 4.34
CA LEU A 159 5.43 -10.83 4.46
C LEU A 159 5.81 -11.45 3.10
N ASP A 160 5.71 -10.70 2.00
CA ASP A 160 5.93 -11.18 0.64
C ASP A 160 5.04 -12.35 0.19
N LEU A 161 3.88 -12.51 0.83
CA LEU A 161 2.84 -13.45 0.43
C LEU A 161 2.03 -12.84 -0.72
N ASP A 162 2.74 -12.46 -1.78
CA ASP A 162 2.23 -11.62 -2.87
C ASP A 162 1.14 -12.34 -3.68
N GLN A 163 1.32 -13.63 -3.96
CA GLN A 163 0.31 -14.44 -4.67
C GLN A 163 -0.94 -14.62 -3.80
N GLU A 164 -0.75 -14.96 -2.52
CA GLU A 164 -1.84 -15.17 -1.58
C GLU A 164 -2.61 -13.88 -1.32
N CYS A 165 -1.94 -12.73 -1.31
CA CYS A 165 -2.57 -11.43 -1.22
C CYS A 165 -3.51 -11.20 -2.41
N TYR A 166 -3.03 -11.47 -3.63
CA TYR A 166 -3.83 -11.30 -4.83
C TYR A 166 -5.03 -12.27 -4.85
N ASP A 167 -4.80 -13.54 -4.57
CA ASP A 167 -5.83 -14.57 -4.50
C ASP A 167 -6.91 -14.23 -3.45
N PHE A 168 -6.48 -13.72 -2.28
CA PHE A 168 -7.38 -13.30 -1.20
C PHE A 168 -8.26 -12.14 -1.63
N VAL A 169 -7.68 -11.08 -2.21
CA VAL A 169 -8.44 -9.92 -2.67
C VAL A 169 -9.39 -10.30 -3.79
N LYS A 170 -8.93 -11.09 -4.77
CA LYS A 170 -9.78 -11.57 -5.86
C LYS A 170 -10.96 -12.36 -5.34
N TRP A 171 -10.73 -13.28 -4.39
CA TRP A 171 -11.82 -14.07 -3.81
C TRP A 171 -12.88 -13.18 -3.17
N TRP A 172 -12.49 -12.23 -2.32
CA TRP A 172 -13.44 -11.32 -1.69
C TRP A 172 -14.20 -10.42 -2.68
N ALA A 173 -13.56 -10.02 -3.76
CA ALA A 173 -14.18 -9.19 -4.78
C ALA A 173 -15.18 -9.96 -5.67
N THR A 174 -15.09 -11.30 -5.72
CA THR A 174 -15.88 -12.11 -6.67
C THR A 174 -16.69 -13.24 -6.01
N CYS A 175 -16.60 -13.46 -4.71
CA CYS A 175 -17.22 -14.61 -4.04
C CYS A 175 -18.75 -14.52 -3.92
N ASP A 176 -19.31 -13.32 -3.97
CA ASP A 176 -20.74 -13.08 -3.77
C ASP A 176 -21.32 -12.12 -4.83
N PRO A 177 -21.35 -12.54 -6.12
CA PRO A 177 -21.80 -11.67 -7.21
C PRO A 177 -23.28 -11.28 -7.09
N ASP A 178 -24.11 -12.15 -6.52
CA ASP A 178 -25.57 -11.98 -6.43
C ASP A 178 -26.04 -11.52 -5.03
N GLY A 179 -25.14 -11.40 -4.04
CA GLY A 179 -25.49 -10.99 -2.68
C GLY A 179 -26.19 -12.06 -1.84
N HIS A 180 -25.97 -13.33 -2.16
CA HIS A 180 -26.65 -14.49 -1.57
C HIS A 180 -25.70 -15.49 -0.91
N TYR A 181 -24.41 -15.16 -0.77
CA TYR A 181 -23.45 -16.02 -0.08
C TYR A 181 -23.80 -16.17 1.41
N ASP A 182 -24.03 -17.41 1.85
CA ASP A 182 -24.27 -17.70 3.26
C ASP A 182 -22.94 -17.77 4.03
N TRP A 183 -22.63 -16.68 4.75
CA TRP A 183 -21.42 -16.58 5.58
C TRP A 183 -21.39 -17.58 6.75
N GLY A 184 -22.53 -18.12 7.16
CA GLY A 184 -22.64 -19.12 8.22
C GLY A 184 -22.33 -20.54 7.74
N ASP A 185 -22.62 -20.83 6.47
CA ASP A 185 -22.41 -22.17 5.92
C ASP A 185 -20.91 -22.44 5.69
N THR A 186 -20.35 -23.28 6.57
CA THR A 186 -18.94 -23.66 6.50
C THR A 186 -18.60 -24.63 5.37
N THR A 187 -19.59 -25.22 4.72
CA THR A 187 -19.42 -26.14 3.59
C THR A 187 -19.21 -25.42 2.26
N LEU A 188 -19.61 -24.15 2.16
CA LEU A 188 -19.41 -23.34 0.95
C LEU A 188 -17.91 -23.06 0.68
N PRO A 189 -17.53 -22.90 -0.60
CA PRO A 189 -16.16 -22.53 -0.97
C PRO A 189 -15.72 -21.24 -0.30
N TYR A 190 -14.56 -21.27 0.37
CA TYR A 190 -14.04 -20.16 1.16
C TYR A 190 -12.54 -19.98 0.93
N LEU A 191 -12.13 -18.78 0.51
CA LEU A 191 -10.73 -18.44 0.18
C LEU A 191 -10.05 -19.53 -0.68
N ASN A 192 -10.79 -20.02 -1.68
CA ASN A 192 -10.42 -21.19 -2.49
C ASN A 192 -9.78 -20.83 -3.83
N ILE A 193 -9.62 -19.55 -4.16
CA ILE A 193 -8.80 -19.11 -5.31
C ILE A 193 -7.33 -19.36 -4.97
N ARG A 194 -6.59 -19.99 -5.90
CA ARG A 194 -5.17 -20.28 -5.77
C ARG A 194 -4.47 -20.04 -7.11
N GLY A 195 -3.40 -19.25 -7.09
CA GLY A 195 -2.56 -19.01 -8.26
C GLY A 195 -3.28 -18.24 -9.37
N ALA A 196 -4.18 -17.32 -9.01
CA ALA A 196 -4.78 -16.42 -9.99
C ALA A 196 -3.69 -15.60 -10.71
N ASP A 197 -3.93 -15.28 -11.98
CA ASP A 197 -2.97 -14.49 -12.75
C ASP A 197 -2.92 -13.05 -12.22
N VAL A 198 -1.87 -12.72 -11.47
CA VAL A 198 -1.65 -11.37 -10.91
C VAL A 198 -1.51 -10.31 -12.01
N LEU A 199 -1.19 -10.73 -13.23
CA LEU A 199 -1.08 -9.90 -14.42
C LEU A 199 -2.38 -9.85 -15.22
N GLU A 200 -3.49 -10.44 -14.79
CA GLU A 200 -4.78 -10.26 -15.45
C GLU A 200 -5.30 -8.82 -15.26
N ASP A 201 -6.31 -8.48 -16.08
CA ASP A 201 -7.00 -7.20 -16.00
C ASP A 201 -7.65 -7.03 -14.62
N PRO A 202 -7.44 -5.91 -13.92
CA PRO A 202 -7.96 -5.70 -12.57
C PRO A 202 -9.44 -5.31 -12.53
N GLY A 203 -10.22 -5.56 -13.59
CA GLY A 203 -11.62 -5.15 -13.74
C GLY A 203 -12.54 -5.50 -12.55
N PHE A 204 -12.27 -6.58 -11.82
CA PHE A 204 -13.01 -6.95 -10.61
C PHE A 204 -12.87 -5.93 -9.45
N LEU A 205 -11.92 -5.01 -9.51
CA LEU A 205 -11.73 -3.90 -8.57
C LEU A 205 -12.10 -2.54 -9.14
N LEU A 206 -12.61 -2.44 -10.38
CA LEU A 206 -12.95 -1.17 -11.01
C LEU A 206 -14.44 -0.79 -10.88
N GLY A 207 -15.20 -1.56 -10.10
CA GLY A 207 -16.63 -1.35 -9.87
C GLY A 207 -16.95 -0.19 -8.92
N LYS A 208 -18.21 0.24 -8.92
CA LYS A 208 -18.73 1.36 -8.11
C LYS A 208 -18.55 1.18 -6.59
N TYR A 209 -18.46 -0.06 -6.12
CA TYR A 209 -18.34 -0.40 -4.70
C TYR A 209 -17.01 -1.10 -4.38
N ALA A 210 -15.96 -0.79 -5.13
CA ALA A 210 -14.63 -1.34 -4.89
C ALA A 210 -14.15 -1.00 -3.47
N ALA A 211 -13.75 -2.02 -2.71
CA ALA A 211 -13.24 -1.83 -1.36
C ALA A 211 -11.89 -1.10 -1.39
N LEU A 212 -11.80 0.07 -0.73
CA LEU A 212 -10.62 0.95 -0.74
C LEU A 212 -9.32 0.20 -0.44
N ASN A 213 -9.29 -0.57 0.66
CA ASN A 213 -8.10 -1.31 1.09
C ASN A 213 -7.67 -2.41 0.09
N HIS A 214 -8.61 -2.98 -0.67
CA HIS A 214 -8.32 -3.98 -1.70
C HIS A 214 -7.71 -3.35 -2.94
N VAL A 215 -8.25 -2.19 -3.35
CA VAL A 215 -7.65 -1.37 -4.43
C VAL A 215 -6.22 -0.97 -4.05
N ILE A 216 -6.01 -0.48 -2.83
CA ILE A 216 -4.68 -0.10 -2.31
C ILE A 216 -3.71 -1.27 -2.34
N ALA A 217 -4.13 -2.45 -1.86
CA ALA A 217 -3.26 -3.62 -1.80
C ALA A 217 -2.84 -4.09 -3.20
N VAL A 218 -3.78 -4.19 -4.15
CA VAL A 218 -3.45 -4.63 -5.51
C VAL A 218 -2.66 -3.56 -6.27
N LEU A 219 -2.92 -2.28 -6.01
CA LEU A 219 -2.12 -1.18 -6.54
C LEU A 219 -0.66 -1.26 -6.06
N LEU A 220 -0.44 -1.42 -4.75
CA LEU A 220 0.90 -1.59 -4.17
C LEU A 220 1.59 -2.84 -4.73
N LEU A 221 0.89 -3.97 -4.85
CA LEU A 221 1.43 -5.19 -5.44
C LEU A 221 1.87 -4.97 -6.89
N LYS A 222 1.04 -4.34 -7.73
CA LYS A 222 1.41 -4.09 -9.13
C LYS A 222 2.55 -3.07 -9.25
N LEU A 223 2.61 -2.04 -8.38
CA LEU A 223 3.75 -1.12 -8.29
C LEU A 223 5.05 -1.84 -7.87
N LYS A 224 4.97 -2.77 -6.90
CA LYS A 224 6.10 -3.62 -6.50
C LYS A 224 6.65 -4.42 -7.68
N LEU A 225 5.77 -5.07 -8.46
CA LEU A 225 6.17 -5.81 -9.66
C LEU A 225 6.76 -4.90 -10.74
N LEU A 226 6.23 -3.69 -10.92
CA LEU A 226 6.77 -2.70 -11.85
C LEU A 226 8.20 -2.27 -11.46
N VAL A 227 8.44 -2.01 -10.17
CA VAL A 227 9.78 -1.71 -9.64
C VAL A 227 10.74 -2.88 -9.85
N ASP A 228 10.29 -4.13 -9.70
CA ASP A 228 11.12 -5.31 -9.96
C ASP A 228 11.49 -5.43 -11.45
N ILE A 229 10.54 -5.24 -12.37
CA ILE A 229 10.82 -5.25 -13.83
C ILE A 229 11.86 -4.17 -14.16
N ARG A 230 11.68 -2.96 -13.63
CA ARG A 230 12.62 -1.85 -13.79
C ARG A 230 14.01 -2.23 -13.29
N SER A 231 14.08 -2.79 -12.09
CA SER A 231 15.34 -3.18 -11.44
C SER A 231 16.05 -4.28 -12.24
N LEU A 232 15.32 -5.26 -12.77
CA LEU A 232 15.86 -6.26 -13.70
C LEU A 232 16.39 -5.63 -14.99
N LYS A 233 15.62 -4.75 -15.64
CA LYS A 233 16.05 -4.07 -16.87
C LYS A 233 17.35 -3.27 -16.67
N ILE A 234 17.44 -2.50 -15.58
CA ILE A 234 18.63 -1.73 -15.24
C ILE A 234 19.81 -2.65 -14.96
N THR A 235 19.59 -3.68 -14.13
CA THR A 235 20.60 -4.67 -13.77
C THR A 235 21.19 -5.30 -15.04
N ARG A 236 20.35 -5.75 -15.97
CA ARG A 236 20.79 -6.31 -17.26
C ARG A 236 21.59 -5.33 -18.10
N LYS A 237 21.14 -4.07 -18.21
CA LYS A 237 21.88 -3.02 -18.94
C LYS A 237 23.27 -2.78 -18.34
N ILE A 238 23.39 -2.80 -17.02
CA ILE A 238 24.68 -2.61 -16.32
C ILE A 238 25.57 -3.84 -16.52
N LEU A 239 25.03 -5.04 -16.31
CA LEU A 239 25.76 -6.30 -16.45
C LEU A 239 26.28 -6.50 -17.87
N ALA A 240 25.49 -6.14 -18.89
CA ALA A 240 25.92 -6.18 -20.29
C ALA A 240 27.15 -5.30 -20.60
N ARG A 241 27.42 -4.28 -19.77
CA ARG A 241 28.60 -3.40 -19.87
C ARG A 241 29.78 -3.90 -19.03
N ARG A 242 29.66 -5.05 -18.37
CA ARG A 242 30.66 -5.62 -17.45
C ARG A 242 31.07 -7.02 -17.91
N ARG A 243 32.31 -7.40 -17.61
CA ARG A 243 32.82 -8.76 -17.86
C ARG A 243 32.67 -9.60 -16.59
N LEU A 244 31.45 -10.08 -16.32
CA LEU A 244 31.15 -10.97 -15.19
C LEU A 244 30.67 -12.34 -15.70
N PRO A 245 31.03 -13.46 -15.04
CA PRO A 245 30.48 -14.79 -15.33
C PRO A 245 28.95 -14.82 -15.21
N LEU A 246 28.28 -15.59 -16.07
CA LEU A 246 26.81 -15.68 -16.14
C LEU A 246 26.15 -16.18 -14.85
N GLU A 247 26.85 -16.99 -14.06
CA GLU A 247 26.38 -17.48 -12.77
C GLU A 247 26.16 -16.33 -11.78
N LEU A 248 27.03 -15.32 -11.79
CA LEU A 248 26.89 -14.13 -10.95
C LEU A 248 25.76 -13.23 -11.43
N TRP A 249 25.43 -13.23 -12.73
CA TRP A 249 24.32 -12.44 -13.26
C TRP A 249 23.00 -12.89 -12.65
N LYS A 250 22.77 -14.21 -12.62
CA LYS A 250 21.53 -14.79 -12.07
C LYS A 250 21.35 -14.43 -10.59
N GLN A 251 22.42 -14.47 -9.81
CA GLN A 251 22.39 -14.09 -8.39
C GLN A 251 22.09 -12.60 -8.20
N ILE A 252 22.76 -11.74 -8.97
CA ILE A 252 22.53 -10.28 -8.90
C ILE A 252 21.10 -9.94 -9.33
N GLU A 253 20.59 -10.56 -10.40
CA GLU A 253 19.19 -10.39 -10.82
C GLU A 253 18.20 -10.84 -9.74
N LEU A 254 18.51 -11.87 -8.94
CA LEU A 254 17.62 -12.37 -7.88
C LEU A 254 17.61 -11.42 -6.68
N GLU A 255 18.77 -10.83 -6.35
CA GLU A 255 18.87 -9.84 -5.27
C GLU A 255 18.29 -8.47 -5.67
N ALA A 256 18.20 -8.19 -6.97
CA ALA A 256 17.62 -6.94 -7.49
C ALA A 256 16.08 -6.93 -7.48
N ILE A 257 15.43 -8.07 -7.24
CA ILE A 257 13.96 -8.18 -7.19
C ILE A 257 13.47 -8.38 -5.76
N ARG A 258 12.32 -7.78 -5.45
CA ARG A 258 11.71 -7.80 -4.13
C ARG A 258 10.64 -8.88 -4.01
N SER A 259 9.79 -9.04 -5.02
CA SER A 259 8.67 -9.97 -4.99
C SER A 259 9.11 -11.40 -5.34
N PRO A 260 8.64 -12.43 -4.60
CA PRO A 260 8.81 -13.82 -5.00
C PRO A 260 8.21 -14.14 -6.37
N LEU A 261 7.15 -13.42 -6.79
CA LEU A 261 6.53 -13.58 -8.12
C LEU A 261 7.49 -13.16 -9.23
N SER A 262 8.29 -12.13 -8.97
CA SER A 262 9.26 -11.58 -9.93
C SER A 262 10.42 -12.53 -10.23
N ALA A 263 10.64 -13.57 -9.43
CA ALA A 263 11.69 -14.57 -9.70
C ALA A 263 11.49 -15.26 -11.06
N LYS A 264 10.24 -15.39 -11.51
CA LYS A 264 9.91 -15.95 -12.83
C LYS A 264 10.33 -15.01 -13.97
N LEU A 265 10.35 -13.70 -13.72
CA LEU A 265 10.69 -12.66 -14.71
C LEU A 265 12.15 -12.73 -15.16
N GLN A 266 13.02 -13.41 -14.41
CA GLN A 266 14.41 -13.65 -14.85
C GLN A 266 14.49 -14.43 -16.17
N LYS A 267 13.48 -15.25 -16.47
CA LYS A 267 13.45 -16.05 -17.70
C LYS A 267 12.93 -15.25 -18.89
N GLU A 268 12.37 -14.07 -18.66
CA GLU A 268 11.76 -13.25 -19.71
C GLU A 268 12.82 -12.52 -20.54
N SER A 269 12.56 -12.39 -21.84
CA SER A 269 13.40 -11.60 -22.74
C SER A 269 13.24 -10.09 -22.47
N PRO A 270 14.18 -9.23 -22.91
CA PRO A 270 14.03 -7.78 -22.82
C PRO A 270 12.72 -7.27 -23.43
N GLU A 271 12.29 -7.81 -24.57
CA GLU A 271 11.05 -7.43 -25.26
C GLU A 271 9.81 -7.86 -24.48
N SER A 272 9.86 -9.05 -23.87
CA SER A 272 8.78 -9.51 -22.99
C SER A 272 8.64 -8.63 -21.75
N LEU A 273 9.76 -8.25 -21.11
CA LEU A 273 9.76 -7.33 -19.98
C LEU A 273 9.19 -5.96 -20.34
N LEU A 274 9.44 -5.43 -21.54
CA LEU A 274 8.85 -4.18 -22.00
C LEU A 274 7.33 -4.28 -22.16
N LYS A 275 6.82 -5.39 -22.70
CA LYS A 275 5.37 -5.63 -22.81
C LYS A 275 4.71 -5.75 -21.43
N LEU A 276 5.35 -6.46 -20.52
CA LEU A 276 4.88 -6.61 -19.14
C LEU A 276 4.87 -5.28 -18.39
N GLU A 277 5.90 -4.45 -18.58
CA GLU A 277 5.98 -3.10 -18.03
C GLU A 277 4.80 -2.23 -18.51
N ALA A 278 4.57 -2.18 -19.83
CA ALA A 278 3.44 -1.43 -20.40
C ALA A 278 2.08 -1.93 -19.89
N LYS A 279 1.91 -3.26 -19.77
CA LYS A 279 0.70 -3.87 -19.21
C LYS A 279 0.49 -3.46 -17.75
N LEU A 280 1.53 -3.52 -16.92
CA LEU A 280 1.45 -3.11 -15.52
C LEU A 280 1.17 -1.62 -15.37
N LEU A 281 1.82 -0.77 -16.16
CA LEU A 281 1.56 0.68 -16.19
C LEU A 281 0.08 0.97 -16.47
N ASN A 282 -0.51 0.30 -17.46
CA ASN A 282 -1.94 0.43 -17.74
C ASN A 282 -2.82 0.01 -16.54
N HIS A 283 -2.54 -1.15 -15.93
CA HIS A 283 -3.28 -1.60 -14.75
C HIS A 283 -3.15 -0.65 -13.55
N ILE A 284 -1.94 -0.12 -13.33
CA ILE A 284 -1.66 0.83 -12.24
C ILE A 284 -2.42 2.13 -12.47
N ARG A 285 -2.50 2.63 -13.71
CA ARG A 285 -3.33 3.80 -14.05
C ARG A 285 -4.81 3.57 -13.77
N GLN A 286 -5.34 2.42 -14.18
CA GLN A 286 -6.74 2.08 -13.93
C GLN A 286 -7.01 2.02 -12.41
N LEU A 287 -6.18 1.31 -11.65
CA LEU A 287 -6.31 1.20 -10.19
C LEU A 287 -6.10 2.53 -9.48
N GLY A 288 -5.13 3.33 -9.90
CA GLY A 288 -4.86 4.66 -9.36
C GLY A 288 -6.00 5.63 -9.62
N THR A 289 -6.60 5.57 -10.81
CA THR A 289 -7.81 6.34 -11.14
C THR A 289 -8.99 5.90 -10.28
N THR A 290 -9.18 4.59 -10.10
CA THR A 290 -10.22 4.05 -9.21
C THR A 290 -9.98 4.45 -7.76
N LEU A 291 -8.74 4.43 -7.28
CA LEU A 291 -8.39 4.87 -5.93
C LEU A 291 -8.82 6.31 -5.68
N VAL A 292 -8.53 7.22 -6.60
CA VAL A 292 -8.95 8.63 -6.48
C VAL A 292 -10.47 8.78 -6.50
N LYS A 293 -11.18 7.98 -7.31
CA LYS A 293 -12.65 7.95 -7.34
C LYS A 293 -13.27 7.43 -6.04
N VAL A 294 -12.68 6.38 -5.46
CA VAL A 294 -13.15 5.77 -4.21
C VAL A 294 -12.82 6.65 -3.01
N ASN A 295 -11.62 7.23 -2.98
CA ASN A 295 -11.18 8.14 -1.94
C ASN A 295 -10.12 9.14 -2.45
N GLN A 296 -10.55 10.37 -2.69
CA GLN A 296 -9.71 11.45 -3.22
C GLN A 296 -8.58 11.90 -2.27
N HIS A 297 -8.68 11.58 -0.97
CA HIS A 297 -7.75 12.05 0.05
C HIS A 297 -6.50 11.17 0.19
N PHE A 298 -6.58 9.89 -0.22
CA PHE A 298 -5.54 8.91 0.06
C PHE A 298 -4.16 9.31 -0.48
N MET A 299 -4.09 9.76 -1.74
CA MET A 299 -2.81 10.10 -2.37
C MET A 299 -2.12 11.31 -1.74
N PHE A 300 -2.88 12.26 -1.17
CA PHE A 300 -2.32 13.40 -0.46
C PHE A 300 -1.61 12.95 0.82
N HIS A 301 -2.27 12.11 1.61
CA HIS A 301 -1.73 11.60 2.87
C HIS A 301 -0.72 10.46 2.69
N LEU A 302 -0.61 9.86 1.50
CA LEU A 302 0.48 8.91 1.23
C LEU A 302 1.87 9.57 1.34
N PHE A 303 1.98 10.85 0.95
CA PHE A 303 3.23 11.60 1.02
C PHE A 303 3.42 12.35 2.35
N ASP A 304 2.31 12.66 3.03
CA ASP A 304 2.31 13.28 4.36
C ASP A 304 1.31 12.55 5.29
N PRO A 305 1.76 11.43 5.90
CA PRO A 305 0.85 10.47 6.53
C PRO A 305 0.58 10.76 8.01
N ASP A 306 1.35 11.65 8.65
CA ASP A 306 1.48 11.69 10.12
C ASP A 306 0.14 12.03 10.80
N GLU A 307 -0.66 12.91 10.20
CA GLU A 307 -2.01 13.23 10.66
C GLU A 307 -2.93 12.00 10.59
N ALA A 308 -2.98 11.33 9.44
CA ALA A 308 -3.80 10.15 9.20
C ALA A 308 -3.40 8.96 10.10
N LEU A 309 -2.10 8.76 10.31
CA LEU A 309 -1.55 7.67 11.14
C LEU A 309 -1.79 7.90 12.64
N SER A 310 -1.90 9.17 13.06
CA SER A 310 -2.19 9.56 14.45
C SER A 310 -3.69 9.56 14.79
N ALA A 311 -4.54 9.55 13.76
CA ALA A 311 -5.99 9.67 13.89
C ALA A 311 -6.63 8.49 14.65
N LYS A 312 -7.80 8.72 15.24
CA LYS A 312 -8.62 7.69 15.89
C LYS A 312 -10.07 7.75 15.44
N PRO A 313 -10.37 7.38 14.20
CA PRO A 313 -11.74 7.36 13.71
C PRO A 313 -12.58 6.39 14.55
N MET A 314 -13.74 6.85 15.03
CA MET A 314 -14.70 5.98 15.73
C MET A 314 -15.65 5.27 14.76
N ALA A 315 -15.91 5.90 13.62
CA ALA A 315 -16.72 5.42 12.53
C ALA A 315 -16.26 6.14 11.25
N PHE A 316 -16.69 5.63 10.09
CA PHE A 316 -16.44 6.27 8.81
C PHE A 316 -17.62 6.06 7.86
N SER A 317 -17.67 6.90 6.83
CA SER A 317 -18.52 6.71 5.64
C SER A 317 -17.64 6.44 4.42
N PHE A 318 -18.15 5.75 3.41
CA PHE A 318 -17.39 5.53 2.17
C PHE A 318 -16.95 6.85 1.52
N GLY A 319 -15.67 6.95 1.17
CA GLY A 319 -15.02 8.14 0.60
C GLY A 319 -14.62 9.21 1.62
N SER A 320 -14.93 9.02 2.91
CA SER A 320 -14.58 9.99 3.97
C SER A 320 -13.08 10.04 4.28
N TRP A 321 -12.67 11.10 4.98
CA TRP A 321 -11.32 11.22 5.51
C TRP A 321 -11.04 10.15 6.57
N GLU A 322 -12.04 9.80 7.39
CA GLU A 322 -11.94 8.74 8.40
C GLU A 322 -11.65 7.37 7.78
N GLU A 323 -12.29 7.04 6.65
CA GLU A 323 -12.01 5.81 5.92
C GLU A 323 -10.57 5.79 5.40
N MET A 324 -10.12 6.93 4.85
CA MET A 324 -8.75 7.11 4.39
C MET A 324 -7.75 6.92 5.53
N ALA A 325 -7.98 7.53 6.68
CA ALA A 325 -7.09 7.42 7.83
C ALA A 325 -6.97 5.97 8.31
N LEU A 326 -8.06 5.21 8.36
CA LEU A 326 -8.03 3.77 8.66
C LEU A 326 -7.27 2.99 7.58
N ALA A 327 -7.49 3.29 6.30
CA ALA A 327 -6.77 2.63 5.21
C ALA A 327 -5.25 2.92 5.25
N MET A 328 -4.86 4.13 5.64
CA MET A 328 -3.47 4.51 5.89
C MET A 328 -2.87 3.70 7.05
N GLN A 329 -3.56 3.60 8.18
CA GLN A 329 -3.11 2.81 9.32
C GLN A 329 -2.96 1.32 8.97
N ASN A 330 -3.85 0.78 8.14
CA ASN A 330 -3.78 -0.61 7.70
C ASN A 330 -2.62 -0.89 6.75
N SER A 331 -2.30 0.06 5.85
CA SER A 331 -1.46 -0.21 4.69
C SER A 331 -0.11 0.51 4.67
N TYR A 332 0.08 1.61 5.40
CA TYR A 332 1.26 2.47 5.24
C TYR A 332 2.59 1.76 5.53
N ALA A 333 2.62 0.87 6.53
CA ALA A 333 3.81 0.07 6.78
C ALA A 333 4.22 -0.78 5.57
N ALA A 334 3.25 -1.31 4.80
CA ALA A 334 3.53 -2.04 3.56
C ALA A 334 4.08 -1.12 2.46
N TRP A 335 3.54 0.09 2.32
CA TRP A 335 4.08 1.09 1.39
C TRP A 335 5.52 1.48 1.72
N TRP A 336 5.79 1.74 3.00
CA TRP A 336 7.11 2.13 3.49
C TRP A 336 8.14 1.00 3.35
N GLU A 337 7.76 -0.24 3.69
CA GLU A 337 8.62 -1.42 3.59
C GLU A 337 8.88 -1.84 2.13
N THR A 338 8.04 -1.43 1.18
CA THR A 338 8.21 -1.76 -0.25
C THR A 338 9.16 -0.77 -0.93
N GLU A 339 10.44 -1.11 -0.92
CA GLU A 339 11.53 -0.31 -1.49
C GLU A 339 11.24 0.13 -2.95
N GLY A 340 11.56 1.40 -3.25
CA GLY A 340 11.46 1.98 -4.59
C GLY A 340 10.07 2.43 -5.03
N VAL A 341 8.98 1.96 -4.41
CA VAL A 341 7.62 2.35 -4.81
C VAL A 341 7.33 3.81 -4.47
N LEU A 342 7.59 4.25 -3.23
CA LEU A 342 7.37 5.64 -2.83
C LEU A 342 8.29 6.60 -3.60
N ASP A 343 9.51 6.18 -3.92
CA ASP A 343 10.45 6.98 -4.72
C ASP A 343 9.96 7.15 -6.16
N LEU A 344 9.43 6.09 -6.76
CA LEU A 344 8.81 6.14 -8.09
C LEU A 344 7.61 7.10 -8.12
N LEU A 345 6.75 7.04 -7.11
CA LEU A 345 5.58 7.93 -7.02
C LEU A 345 5.98 9.38 -6.75
N LYS A 346 7.04 9.62 -5.96
CA LYS A 346 7.61 10.96 -5.75
C LYS A 346 8.20 11.53 -7.04
N ASP A 347 8.90 10.72 -7.83
CA ASP A 347 9.43 11.15 -9.14
C ASP A 347 8.29 11.48 -10.12
N ALA A 348 7.23 10.66 -10.15
CA ALA A 348 6.03 10.96 -10.95
C ALA A 348 5.36 12.28 -10.53
N ARG A 349 5.25 12.53 -9.22
CA ARG A 349 4.75 13.80 -8.67
C ARG A 349 5.65 14.98 -9.04
N ALA A 350 6.96 14.82 -8.98
CA ALA A 350 7.91 15.87 -9.35
C ALA A 350 7.84 16.20 -10.85
N CYS A 351 7.72 15.18 -11.72
CA CYS A 351 7.48 15.37 -13.15
C CYS A 351 6.17 16.14 -13.39
N ALA A 352 5.09 15.73 -12.73
CA ALA A 352 3.80 16.40 -12.84
C ALA A 352 3.83 17.87 -12.38
N ALA A 353 4.53 18.16 -11.28
CA ALA A 353 4.69 19.53 -10.81
C ALA A 353 5.45 20.38 -11.84
N ARG A 354 6.61 19.91 -12.30
CA ARG A 354 7.47 20.67 -13.21
C ARG A 354 6.80 21.01 -14.54
N ASP A 355 6.00 20.09 -15.09
CA ASP A 355 5.28 20.30 -16.35
C ASP A 355 4.05 21.19 -16.19
N SER A 356 3.47 21.25 -14.99
CA SER A 356 2.30 22.07 -14.69
C SER A 356 2.64 23.48 -14.21
N GLU A 357 3.92 23.82 -13.95
CA GLU A 357 4.34 25.14 -13.45
C GLU A 357 3.74 26.31 -14.26
N ASN A 358 3.81 26.24 -15.59
CA ASN A 358 3.35 27.31 -16.47
C ASN A 358 1.82 27.37 -16.60
N GLU A 359 1.10 26.30 -16.24
CA GLU A 359 -0.37 26.27 -16.31
C GLU A 359 -1.03 26.93 -15.09
N ILE A 360 -0.30 27.08 -13.98
CA ILE A 360 -0.87 27.52 -12.69
C ILE A 360 -1.44 28.93 -12.75
N GLU A 361 -0.73 29.85 -13.40
CA GLU A 361 -1.18 31.25 -13.52
C GLU A 361 -2.52 31.33 -14.27
N GLY A 362 -2.59 30.73 -15.47
CA GLY A 362 -3.85 30.67 -16.23
C GLY A 362 -4.97 29.91 -15.51
N MET A 363 -4.65 28.86 -14.76
CA MET A 363 -5.63 28.17 -13.91
C MET A 363 -6.22 29.09 -12.84
N MET A 364 -5.39 29.92 -12.19
CA MET A 364 -5.84 30.86 -11.15
C MET A 364 -6.68 32.01 -11.72
N GLU A 365 -6.47 32.36 -12.99
CA GLU A 365 -7.26 33.37 -13.69
C GLU A 365 -8.63 32.86 -14.13
N SER A 366 -8.78 31.54 -14.31
CA SER A 366 -10.05 30.94 -14.71
C SER A 366 -11.20 31.25 -13.74
N GLU A 367 -12.39 31.48 -14.31
CA GLU A 367 -13.61 31.72 -13.53
C GLU A 367 -13.94 30.52 -12.62
N THR A 368 -13.62 29.30 -13.06
CA THR A 368 -13.80 28.07 -12.29
C THR A 368 -12.97 28.06 -11.00
N PHE A 369 -11.73 28.54 -11.04
CA PHE A 369 -10.91 28.65 -9.83
C PHE A 369 -11.40 29.78 -8.92
N ARG A 370 -11.68 30.97 -9.48
CA ARG A 370 -12.08 32.16 -8.72
C ARG A 370 -13.41 31.98 -7.98
N SER A 371 -14.36 31.25 -8.57
CA SER A 371 -15.67 30.95 -7.98
C SER A 371 -15.67 29.69 -7.12
N GLY A 372 -14.63 28.85 -7.20
CA GLY A 372 -14.54 27.57 -6.50
C GLY A 372 -14.15 27.69 -5.03
N ALA A 373 -14.41 26.63 -4.26
CA ALA A 373 -14.02 26.53 -2.84
C ALA A 373 -12.49 26.60 -2.61
N GLY A 374 -11.70 26.38 -3.67
CA GLY A 374 -10.24 26.47 -3.67
C GLY A 374 -9.65 27.86 -3.98
N SER A 375 -10.48 28.88 -4.22
CA SER A 375 -10.05 30.24 -4.64
C SER A 375 -9.07 30.94 -3.71
N ARG A 376 -8.93 30.47 -2.46
CA ARG A 376 -8.00 30.99 -1.46
C ARG A 376 -6.61 30.34 -1.50
N ARG A 377 -6.40 29.32 -2.34
CA ARG A 377 -5.10 28.64 -2.44
C ARG A 377 -4.07 29.53 -3.12
N THR A 378 -2.85 29.48 -2.63
CA THR A 378 -1.67 30.07 -3.29
C THR A 378 -1.29 29.26 -4.53
N ALA A 379 -0.50 29.86 -5.42
CA ALA A 379 0.05 29.18 -6.59
C ALA A 379 0.82 27.91 -6.20
N GLU A 380 1.63 27.97 -5.11
CA GLU A 380 2.37 26.79 -4.65
C GLU A 380 1.43 25.68 -4.11
N GLN A 381 0.37 26.04 -3.41
CA GLN A 381 -0.62 25.07 -2.91
C GLN A 381 -1.43 24.44 -4.05
N LEU A 382 -1.79 25.22 -5.08
CA LEU A 382 -2.47 24.72 -6.26
C LEU A 382 -1.54 23.77 -7.04
N LEU A 383 -0.29 24.16 -7.25
CA LEU A 383 0.72 23.30 -7.89
C LEU A 383 0.92 22.00 -7.12
N ALA A 384 0.97 22.07 -5.79
CA ALA A 384 1.07 20.88 -4.94
C ALA A 384 -0.11 19.92 -5.14
N ASP A 385 -1.34 20.44 -5.24
CA ASP A 385 -2.52 19.61 -5.53
C ASP A 385 -2.49 19.00 -6.94
N VAL A 386 -2.21 19.83 -7.94
CA VAL A 386 -2.13 19.41 -9.35
C VAL A 386 -1.07 18.31 -9.49
N SER A 387 0.07 18.45 -8.82
CA SER A 387 1.15 17.46 -8.84
C SER A 387 0.70 16.09 -8.32
N VAL A 388 -0.16 16.04 -7.30
CA VAL A 388 -0.69 14.79 -6.74
C VAL A 388 -1.76 14.20 -7.66
N ASN A 389 -2.67 15.04 -8.15
CA ASN A 389 -3.78 14.61 -9.01
C ASN A 389 -3.31 14.06 -10.36
N ARG A 390 -2.16 14.52 -10.87
CA ARG A 390 -1.61 14.12 -12.17
C ARG A 390 -0.60 12.95 -12.09
N ILE A 391 -0.27 12.42 -10.91
CA ILE A 391 0.74 11.34 -10.72
C ILE A 391 0.59 10.20 -11.72
N TRP A 392 -0.64 9.70 -11.92
CA TRP A 392 -0.88 8.54 -12.79
C TRP A 392 -0.64 8.82 -14.28
N GLY A 393 -0.78 10.08 -14.71
CA GLY A 393 -0.41 10.53 -16.05
C GLY A 393 1.10 10.52 -16.25
N TYR A 394 1.87 10.91 -15.22
CA TYR A 394 3.33 11.03 -15.28
C TYR A 394 4.10 9.78 -14.85
N LEU A 395 3.41 8.66 -14.57
CA LEU A 395 4.05 7.43 -14.12
C LEU A 395 5.01 6.83 -15.17
N ASP A 396 4.70 6.93 -16.48
CA ASP A 396 5.59 6.43 -17.54
C ASP A 396 6.95 7.15 -17.49
N TYR A 397 6.92 8.48 -17.40
CA TYR A 397 8.11 9.29 -17.28
C TYR A 397 8.93 8.94 -16.05
N ALA A 398 8.29 8.66 -14.91
CA ALA A 398 9.00 8.24 -13.70
C ALA A 398 9.69 6.88 -13.87
N VAL A 399 9.05 5.93 -14.54
CA VAL A 399 9.65 4.61 -14.86
C VAL A 399 10.82 4.75 -15.83
N GLU A 400 10.66 5.58 -16.85
CA GLU A 400 11.70 5.86 -17.83
C GLU A 400 12.90 6.57 -17.22
N ASN A 401 12.67 7.61 -16.41
CA ASN A 401 13.67 8.33 -15.64
C ASN A 401 14.49 7.40 -14.76
N ALA A 402 13.79 6.56 -14.00
CA ALA A 402 14.42 5.61 -13.10
C ALA A 402 15.20 4.51 -13.85
N SER A 403 14.90 4.28 -15.13
CA SER A 403 15.60 3.35 -16.03
C SER A 403 16.71 4.01 -16.86
N TYR A 404 16.89 5.33 -16.75
CA TYR A 404 17.81 6.12 -17.55
C TYR A 404 19.20 6.17 -16.91
N LEU A 405 20.23 5.82 -17.69
CA LEU A 405 21.63 5.73 -17.22
C LEU A 405 22.51 6.90 -17.70
N GLY A 406 21.92 7.92 -18.33
CA GLY A 406 22.64 9.11 -18.80
C GLY A 406 22.61 10.27 -17.80
N PRO A 407 23.03 11.48 -18.23
CA PRO A 407 23.03 12.67 -17.38
C PRO A 407 21.62 13.06 -16.93
N TRP A 408 21.48 13.56 -15.69
CA TRP A 408 20.16 13.91 -15.14
C TRP A 408 19.38 14.90 -16.02
N SER A 409 20.07 15.91 -16.59
CA SER A 409 19.48 16.93 -17.47
C SER A 409 18.89 16.37 -18.78
N GLU A 410 19.25 15.14 -19.15
CA GLU A 410 18.82 14.48 -20.39
C GLU A 410 17.85 13.33 -20.12
N ARG A 411 17.26 13.29 -18.92
CA ARG A 411 16.19 12.35 -18.62
C ARG A 411 14.98 12.57 -19.54
N PRO A 412 14.24 11.50 -19.90
CA PRO A 412 13.07 11.62 -20.76
C PRO A 412 12.05 12.66 -20.27
N SER A 413 11.80 12.73 -18.96
CA SER A 413 10.91 13.75 -18.42
C SER A 413 11.43 15.18 -18.59
N GLU A 414 12.74 15.41 -18.45
CA GLU A 414 13.35 16.75 -18.57
C GLU A 414 13.29 17.23 -20.01
N ARG A 415 13.51 16.33 -20.98
CA ARG A 415 13.32 16.63 -22.40
C ARG A 415 11.87 16.97 -22.71
N HIS A 416 10.94 16.18 -22.19
CA HIS A 416 9.50 16.44 -22.37
C HIS A 416 9.10 17.79 -21.79
N THR A 417 9.52 18.12 -20.56
CA THR A 417 9.27 19.42 -19.94
C THR A 417 9.77 20.55 -20.84
N ARG A 418 11.01 20.44 -21.35
CA ARG A 418 11.61 21.48 -22.20
C ARG A 418 10.83 21.66 -23.50
N GLU A 419 10.51 20.56 -24.19
CA GLU A 419 9.70 20.58 -25.41
C GLU A 419 8.31 21.18 -25.17
N ASN A 420 7.67 20.84 -24.04
CA ASN A 420 6.38 21.39 -23.66
C ASN A 420 6.48 22.90 -23.40
N ARG A 421 7.50 23.36 -22.64
CA ARG A 421 7.76 24.79 -22.41
C ARG A 421 7.98 25.56 -23.70
N GLU A 422 8.81 25.04 -24.60
CA GLU A 422 9.05 25.63 -25.92
C GLU A 422 7.77 25.71 -26.77
N SER A 423 6.90 24.71 -26.67
CA SER A 423 5.58 24.71 -27.34
C SER A 423 4.65 25.77 -26.76
N TRP A 424 4.58 25.89 -25.43
CA TRP A 424 3.79 26.92 -24.74
C TRP A 424 4.26 28.34 -25.09
N GLU A 425 5.56 28.58 -25.06
CA GLU A 425 6.15 29.88 -25.46
C GLU A 425 5.92 30.22 -26.93
N ARG A 426 5.77 29.21 -27.79
CA ARG A 426 5.38 29.42 -29.19
C ARG A 426 3.92 29.82 -29.29
N ALA A 427 3.01 29.08 -28.64
CA ALA A 427 1.59 29.39 -28.64
C ALA A 427 1.28 30.77 -28.07
N ALA A 428 1.93 31.16 -26.96
CA ALA A 428 1.76 32.49 -26.37
C ALA A 428 2.25 33.62 -27.28
N ARG A 429 3.30 33.39 -28.08
CA ARG A 429 3.75 34.36 -29.10
C ARG A 429 2.77 34.48 -30.25
N GLU A 430 2.26 33.34 -30.74
CA GLU A 430 1.25 33.33 -31.80
C GLU A 430 -0.05 34.03 -31.37
N GLU A 431 -0.48 33.85 -30.11
CA GLU A 431 -1.65 34.55 -29.55
C GLU A 431 -1.40 36.05 -29.42
N ALA A 432 -0.25 36.48 -28.90
CA ALA A 432 0.10 37.90 -28.79
C ALA A 432 0.25 38.57 -30.18
N GLU A 433 0.76 37.86 -31.18
CA GLU A 433 0.83 38.35 -32.57
C GLU A 433 -0.57 38.51 -33.17
N LEU A 434 -1.50 37.58 -32.89
CA LEU A 434 -2.89 37.69 -33.31
C LEU A 434 -3.61 38.86 -32.63
N GLU A 435 -3.47 39.01 -31.32
CA GLU A 435 -4.04 40.14 -30.57
C GLU A 435 -3.53 41.48 -31.10
N ALA A 436 -2.22 41.62 -31.32
CA ALA A 436 -1.64 42.83 -31.89
C ALA A 436 -2.17 43.14 -33.30
N SER A 437 -2.41 42.10 -34.12
CA SER A 437 -2.98 42.28 -35.46
C SER A 437 -4.45 42.72 -35.44
N LEU A 438 -5.23 42.24 -34.47
CA LEU A 438 -6.63 42.63 -34.28
C LEU A 438 -6.74 44.07 -33.77
N ASP A 439 -5.84 44.46 -32.87
CA ASP A 439 -5.72 45.86 -32.43
C ASP A 439 -5.36 46.76 -33.64
N GLU A 440 -4.38 46.40 -34.47
CA GLU A 440 -4.05 47.20 -35.67
C GLU A 440 -5.21 47.34 -36.67
N GLU A 441 -6.04 46.31 -36.85
CA GLU A 441 -7.24 46.37 -37.70
C GLU A 441 -8.33 47.26 -37.08
N GLU A 442 -8.58 47.18 -35.77
CA GLU A 442 -9.60 47.96 -35.05
C GLU A 442 -9.28 49.46 -35.02
N TRP A 443 -7.98 49.82 -35.00
CA TRP A 443 -7.54 51.21 -35.15
C TRP A 443 -7.64 51.71 -36.61
N SER A 444 -7.49 50.83 -37.60
CA SER A 444 -7.60 51.21 -39.03
C SER A 444 -9.03 51.46 -39.51
N ASP A 445 -10.03 50.82 -38.88
CA ASP A 445 -11.47 51.03 -39.18
C ASP A 445 -12.07 52.26 -38.46
N SER A 446 -11.27 52.98 -37.66
CA SER A 446 -11.69 54.15 -36.88
C SER A 446 -11.16 55.51 -37.39
N GLU A 447 -10.40 55.52 -38.48
CA GLU A 447 -10.04 56.72 -39.28
C GLU A 447 -10.92 56.84 -40.54
#